data_AF-A0AAF0R624-F1
#
_entry.id   AF-A0AAF0R624-F1
#
_cell.length_a   1.000
_cell.length_b   1.000
_cell.length_c   1.000
_cell.angle_alpha   90.00
_cell.angle_beta   90.00
_cell.angle_gamma   90.00
#
_symmetry.space_group_name_H-M   'P 1'
#
loop_
_entity.id
_entity.type
_entity.pdbx_description
1 polymer ?
#
loop_
_entity_poly.entity_id
_entity_poly.type
_entity_poly.pdbx_seq_one_letter_code
_entity_poly.pdbx_strand_id
1 'polypeptide(L)'
;MQMRIAVEGCMHGDLDNVYATLLHLQEVQNIKIDLLLCCGDFQAVRNEKDLESLNVPPKFRSMNSFWKYYSGEKVAPFPTIFIGGNHEASNYLWELYYGGWAAPQIYFLGFAGVIKFGNIRIGGLSGIYKSHHYNMGHYEKLPYSEQDIRSIYHVREYDVHKLLQIEEPIDIFLSHDWPVGITAGGDLKALLRQKPFFEQEIQEGTLGSKPAAELLGKLRPPYWFSAHLHCKFAALVQHEKDGLSTKFLALDKCLPGRSFLQVIEIESGPGPYELQLDEEWLAITRKYNAVLPLTIRNANYNNVHLGIEQCRQFVRNKLQTRGSKPFEFVQTAPCYKPSQPVADGVFHGFYKNPQTEALLQFLELEYLLNKMPESRKLAASQAPLISGCSFDYLGEDIPIDDIDDTEDFKEQNGPKSIFIGSASGSSSELLKDSSFVP
;
A
#
# COMPACT_ATOMS: atom_id res chain seq x y z
N MET A 1 10.43 22.16 14.84
CA MET A 1 10.25 20.82 15.43
C MET A 1 10.20 19.83 14.28
N GLN A 2 10.69 18.62 14.49
CA GLN A 2 10.75 17.59 13.45
C GLN A 2 9.96 16.38 13.90
N MET A 3 9.16 15.82 13.00
CA MET A 3 8.50 14.52 13.17
C MET A 3 9.48 13.44 12.73
N ARG A 4 9.61 12.38 13.53
CA ARG A 4 10.40 11.21 13.14
C ARG A 4 9.49 10.12 12.62
N ILE A 5 9.68 9.78 11.36
CA ILE A 5 8.89 8.78 10.66
C ILE A 5 9.78 7.58 10.38
N ALA A 6 9.37 6.42 10.87
CA ALA A 6 9.94 5.16 10.45
C ALA A 6 9.28 4.72 9.13
N VAL A 7 10.07 4.26 8.17
CA VAL A 7 9.62 3.71 6.90
C VAL A 7 10.08 2.26 6.84
N GLU A 8 9.15 1.37 6.54
CA GLU A 8 9.33 -0.07 6.42
C GLU A 8 8.97 -0.52 4.99
N GLY A 9 9.75 -1.47 4.45
CA GLY A 9 9.57 -2.02 3.12
C GLY A 9 8.37 -2.98 3.01
N CYS A 10 8.65 -4.29 3.05
CA CYS A 10 7.62 -5.35 3.02
C CYS A 10 7.50 -6.03 4.39
N MET A 11 6.34 -5.87 5.03
CA MET A 11 6.11 -6.35 6.40
C MET A 11 5.98 -7.88 6.50
N HIS A 12 5.36 -8.52 5.51
CA HIS A 12 4.96 -9.93 5.48
C HIS A 12 4.29 -10.43 6.77
N GLY A 13 3.51 -9.57 7.43
CA GLY A 13 2.82 -9.89 8.68
C GLY A 13 3.70 -9.97 9.93
N ASP A 14 4.98 -9.58 9.87
CA ASP A 14 5.94 -9.62 10.97
C ASP A 14 5.97 -8.32 11.83
N LEU A 15 4.78 -7.82 12.18
CA LEU A 15 4.60 -6.61 12.96
C LEU A 15 5.30 -6.69 14.32
N ASP A 16 5.30 -7.88 14.95
CA ASP A 16 5.93 -8.09 16.26
C ASP A 16 7.43 -7.73 16.24
N ASN A 17 8.18 -8.19 15.23
CA ASN A 17 9.61 -7.91 15.14
C ASN A 17 9.88 -6.46 14.70
N VAL A 18 9.10 -5.91 13.78
CA VAL A 18 9.25 -4.50 13.36
C VAL A 18 9.00 -3.55 14.54
N TYR A 19 7.93 -3.76 15.28
CA TYR A 19 7.64 -2.93 16.46
C TYR A 19 8.68 -3.10 17.57
N ALA A 20 9.14 -4.33 17.85
CA ALA A 20 10.22 -4.56 18.81
C ALA A 20 11.52 -3.85 18.40
N THR A 21 11.86 -3.89 17.11
CA THR A 21 13.04 -3.20 16.56
C THR A 21 12.94 -1.68 16.76
N LEU A 22 11.78 -1.09 16.46
CA LEU A 22 11.56 0.35 16.62
C LEU A 22 11.57 0.80 18.08
N LEU A 23 10.97 0.02 18.98
CA LEU A 23 11.02 0.29 20.42
C LEU A 23 12.46 0.25 20.94
N HIS A 24 13.23 -0.77 20.55
CA HIS A 24 14.65 -0.86 20.89
C HIS A 24 15.45 0.33 20.34
N LEU A 25 15.16 0.75 19.10
CA LEU A 25 15.80 1.91 18.48
C LEU A 25 15.52 3.20 19.27
N GLN A 26 14.27 3.42 19.71
CA GLN A 26 13.93 4.56 20.55
C GLN A 26 14.73 4.59 21.86
N GLU A 27 14.86 3.43 22.52
CA GLU A 27 15.59 3.29 23.78
C GLU A 27 17.08 3.59 23.59
N VAL A 28 17.72 2.96 22.59
CA VAL A 28 19.16 3.07 22.36
C VAL A 28 19.55 4.48 21.87
N GLN A 29 18.75 5.06 20.97
CA GLN A 29 19.06 6.36 20.39
C GLN A 29 18.43 7.54 21.16
N ASN A 30 17.65 7.26 22.20
CA ASN A 30 16.88 8.25 22.96
C ASN A 30 16.07 9.17 22.05
N ILE A 31 15.39 8.56 21.07
CA ILE A 31 14.50 9.26 20.13
C ILE A 31 13.05 8.82 20.37
N LYS A 32 12.12 9.64 19.89
CA LYS A 32 10.70 9.28 19.77
C LYS A 32 10.36 9.15 18.29
N ILE A 33 9.78 8.02 17.91
CA ILE A 33 9.14 7.77 16.62
C ILE A 33 7.68 8.20 16.73
N ASP A 34 7.23 9.02 15.79
CA ASP A 34 5.88 9.58 15.79
C ASP A 34 4.94 8.80 14.86
N LEU A 35 5.48 8.16 13.82
CA LEU A 35 4.71 7.44 12.79
C LEU A 35 5.53 6.29 12.19
N LEU A 36 4.87 5.18 11.88
CA LEU A 36 5.39 4.12 11.01
C LEU A 36 4.63 4.13 9.67
N LEU A 37 5.37 4.15 8.56
CA LEU A 37 4.86 3.95 7.21
C LEU A 37 5.32 2.58 6.69
N CYS A 38 4.40 1.79 6.16
CA CYS A 38 4.68 0.50 5.52
C CYS A 38 4.31 0.56 4.03
N CYS A 39 5.26 0.17 3.19
CA CYS A 39 5.15 0.26 1.73
C CYS A 39 4.44 -0.95 1.10
N GLY A 40 3.92 -1.89 1.88
CA GLY A 40 3.03 -2.96 1.42
C GLY A 40 3.44 -4.34 1.88
N ASP A 41 2.82 -5.35 1.28
CA ASP A 41 2.85 -6.74 1.76
C ASP A 41 2.60 -6.80 3.28
N PHE A 42 1.61 -6.04 3.75
CA PHE A 42 1.32 -5.86 5.16
C PHE A 42 0.78 -7.15 5.81
N GLN A 43 0.01 -7.93 5.03
CA GLN A 43 -0.64 -9.17 5.45
C GLN A 43 -1.57 -8.98 6.66
N ALA A 44 -2.60 -8.15 6.50
CA ALA A 44 -3.65 -7.90 7.50
C ALA A 44 -4.60 -9.10 7.77
N VAL A 45 -4.05 -10.28 8.09
CA VAL A 45 -4.80 -11.54 8.28
C VAL A 45 -5.47 -11.59 9.65
N ARG A 46 -6.81 -11.55 9.71
CA ARG A 46 -7.58 -11.55 10.97
C ARG A 46 -7.83 -12.95 11.51
N ASN A 47 -8.02 -13.92 10.61
CA ASN A 47 -8.30 -15.33 10.87
C ASN A 47 -7.88 -16.22 9.69
N GLU A 48 -8.07 -17.53 9.82
CA GLU A 48 -7.64 -18.52 8.84
C GLU A 48 -8.33 -18.36 7.48
N LYS A 49 -9.56 -17.83 7.43
CA LYS A 49 -10.26 -17.61 6.16
C LYS A 49 -9.61 -16.50 5.33
N ASP A 50 -9.03 -15.50 5.98
CA ASP A 50 -8.28 -14.46 5.27
C ASP A 50 -7.02 -15.06 4.59
N LEU A 51 -6.45 -16.17 5.08
CA LEU A 51 -5.33 -16.87 4.43
C LEU A 51 -5.70 -17.43 3.05
N GLU A 52 -6.96 -17.77 2.82
CA GLU A 52 -7.45 -18.20 1.50
C GLU A 52 -7.45 -17.04 0.50
N SER A 53 -7.46 -15.80 1.02
CA SER A 53 -7.43 -14.56 0.26
C SER A 53 -6.04 -13.95 0.14
N LEU A 54 -4.97 -14.73 0.40
CA LEU A 54 -3.57 -14.37 0.15
C LEU A 54 -3.05 -15.06 -1.11
N ASN A 55 -2.41 -14.31 -2.01
CA ASN A 55 -1.67 -14.88 -3.14
C ASN A 55 -0.30 -15.43 -2.71
N VAL A 56 -0.31 -16.38 -1.79
CA VAL A 56 0.88 -17.08 -1.28
C VAL A 56 0.64 -18.59 -1.44
N PRO A 57 1.63 -19.40 -1.86
CA PRO A 57 1.47 -20.84 -1.91
C PRO A 57 1.02 -21.41 -0.56
N PRO A 58 0.06 -22.36 -0.51
CA PRO A 58 -0.55 -22.81 0.75
C PRO A 58 0.45 -23.22 1.85
N LYS A 59 1.56 -23.85 1.47
CA LYS A 59 2.62 -24.28 2.41
C LYS A 59 3.36 -23.13 3.12
N PHE A 60 3.30 -21.92 2.58
CA PHE A 60 3.96 -20.73 3.14
C PHE A 60 2.97 -19.78 3.83
N ARG A 61 1.68 -20.10 3.85
CA ARG A 61 0.66 -19.29 4.53
C ARG A 61 0.78 -19.46 6.04
N SER A 62 0.80 -18.34 6.75
CA SER A 62 0.87 -18.28 8.21
C SER A 62 0.05 -17.11 8.74
N MET A 63 -0.57 -17.28 9.90
CA MET A 63 -1.32 -16.22 10.59
C MET A 63 -0.43 -15.04 11.02
N ASN A 64 0.88 -15.28 11.20
CA ASN A 64 1.87 -14.32 11.67
C ASN A 64 1.35 -13.51 12.89
N SER A 65 1.43 -12.18 12.86
CA SER A 65 1.19 -11.36 14.07
C SER A 65 0.00 -10.40 14.00
N PHE A 66 -0.52 -10.05 12.82
CA PHE A 66 -1.56 -9.02 12.69
C PHE A 66 -2.84 -9.30 13.51
N TRP A 67 -3.30 -10.55 13.54
CA TRP A 67 -4.51 -10.94 14.28
C TRP A 67 -4.48 -10.58 15.78
N LYS A 68 -3.28 -10.48 16.39
CA LYS A 68 -3.10 -10.06 17.79
C LYS A 68 -3.47 -8.58 17.98
N TYR A 69 -3.14 -7.74 17.01
CA TYR A 69 -3.47 -6.31 17.00
C TYR A 69 -4.94 -6.10 16.65
N TYR A 70 -5.45 -6.88 15.70
CA TYR A 70 -6.88 -6.86 15.35
C TYR A 70 -7.78 -7.26 16.51
N SER A 71 -7.39 -8.27 17.30
CA SER A 71 -8.14 -8.78 18.45
C SER A 71 -8.00 -7.91 19.71
N GLY A 72 -7.00 -7.03 19.76
CA GLY A 72 -6.66 -6.26 20.95
C GLY A 72 -5.80 -7.02 21.97
N GLU A 73 -5.32 -8.22 21.65
CA GLU A 73 -4.30 -8.93 22.45
C GLU A 73 -3.01 -8.11 22.56
N LYS A 74 -2.66 -7.40 21.48
CA LYS A 74 -1.57 -6.42 21.44
C LYS A 74 -2.07 -5.05 20.99
N VAL A 75 -1.36 -4.02 21.42
CA VAL A 75 -1.57 -2.63 20.99
C VAL A 75 -0.38 -2.21 20.15
N ALA A 76 -0.62 -1.65 18.97
CA ALA A 76 0.45 -1.10 18.14
C ALA A 76 1.09 0.10 18.88
N PRO A 77 2.42 0.11 19.08
CA PRO A 77 3.09 1.14 19.87
C PRO A 77 3.15 2.51 19.17
N PHE A 78 2.97 2.54 17.85
CA PHE A 78 3.00 3.74 17.03
C PHE A 78 1.78 3.77 16.11
N PRO A 79 1.23 4.97 15.79
CA PRO A 79 0.40 5.13 14.60
C PRO A 79 1.12 4.51 13.41
N THR A 80 0.46 3.60 12.71
CA THR A 80 1.01 2.85 11.59
C THR A 80 0.10 3.07 10.39
N ILE A 81 0.64 3.54 9.28
CA ILE A 81 -0.08 3.71 8.02
C ILE A 81 0.54 2.79 6.99
N PHE A 82 -0.29 2.05 6.25
CA PHE A 82 0.19 1.14 5.23
C PHE A 82 -0.64 1.24 3.94
N ILE A 83 0.01 0.90 2.83
CA ILE A 83 -0.63 0.58 1.54
C ILE A 83 -0.58 -0.93 1.32
N GLY A 84 -1.34 -1.46 0.37
CA GLY A 84 -1.33 -2.89 0.03
C GLY A 84 -0.20 -3.22 -0.95
N GLY A 85 0.36 -4.42 -0.84
CA GLY A 85 1.21 -5.05 -1.86
C GLY A 85 0.50 -6.16 -2.62
N ASN A 86 1.23 -7.22 -2.98
CA ASN A 86 0.70 -8.42 -3.65
C ASN A 86 0.41 -9.58 -2.69
N HIS A 87 0.99 -9.58 -1.49
CA HIS A 87 0.71 -10.55 -0.43
C HIS A 87 -0.20 -9.94 0.63
N GLU A 88 -1.50 -9.89 0.34
CA GLU A 88 -2.47 -9.25 1.22
C GLU A 88 -3.67 -10.14 1.51
N ALA A 89 -4.28 -9.93 2.68
CA ALA A 89 -5.65 -10.37 2.96
C ALA A 89 -6.62 -9.52 2.13
N SER A 90 -6.67 -9.79 0.82
CA SER A 90 -7.30 -8.91 -0.16
C SER A 90 -8.81 -8.77 0.04
N ASN A 91 -9.43 -9.80 0.62
CA ASN A 91 -10.81 -9.77 1.05
C ASN A 91 -11.07 -8.71 2.12
N TYR A 92 -10.18 -8.59 3.12
CA TYR A 92 -10.29 -7.58 4.17
C TYR A 92 -9.95 -6.19 3.65
N LEU A 93 -8.89 -6.05 2.86
CA LEU A 93 -8.52 -4.75 2.29
C LEU A 93 -9.61 -4.19 1.37
N TRP A 94 -10.36 -5.06 0.67
CA TRP A 94 -11.52 -4.64 -0.11
C TRP A 94 -12.63 -4.01 0.74
N GLU A 95 -12.88 -4.51 1.96
CA GLU A 95 -13.84 -3.90 2.90
C GLU A 95 -13.46 -2.45 3.24
N LEU A 96 -12.16 -2.14 3.14
CA LEU A 96 -11.54 -0.85 3.43
C LEU A 96 -11.01 -0.17 2.14
N TYR A 97 -11.67 -0.38 0.99
CA TYR A 97 -11.24 0.19 -0.31
C TYR A 97 -10.94 1.70 -0.27
N TYR A 98 -11.74 2.47 0.48
CA TYR A 98 -11.59 3.93 0.64
C TYR A 98 -10.63 4.34 1.78
N GLY A 99 -9.96 3.36 2.39
CA GLY A 99 -9.13 3.52 3.59
C GLY A 99 -9.91 3.44 4.90
N GLY A 100 -9.21 3.13 5.98
CA GLY A 100 -9.77 3.03 7.34
C GLY A 100 -8.85 2.30 8.29
N TRP A 101 -9.22 2.26 9.58
CA TRP A 101 -8.45 1.49 10.57
C TRP A 101 -8.64 0.00 10.30
N ALA A 102 -7.52 -0.68 10.01
CA ALA A 102 -7.46 -2.13 9.91
C ALA A 102 -7.41 -2.79 11.30
N ALA A 103 -6.84 -2.08 12.28
CA ALA A 103 -6.84 -2.38 13.71
C ALA A 103 -6.60 -1.07 14.49
N PRO A 104 -6.75 -1.02 15.83
CA PRO A 104 -6.43 0.18 16.59
C PRO A 104 -4.99 0.66 16.33
N GLN A 105 -4.83 1.95 16.01
CA GLN A 105 -3.57 2.59 15.58
C GLN A 105 -2.96 2.09 14.25
N ILE A 106 -3.60 1.19 13.51
CA ILE A 106 -3.13 0.68 12.21
C ILE A 106 -4.13 1.08 11.12
N TYR A 107 -3.74 2.01 10.25
CA TYR A 107 -4.58 2.60 9.21
C TYR A 107 -4.17 2.10 7.82
N PHE A 108 -5.10 1.48 7.10
CA PHE A 108 -4.94 1.19 5.69
C PHE A 108 -5.31 2.44 4.88
N LEU A 109 -4.43 2.86 3.97
CA LEU A 109 -4.65 4.05 3.17
C LEU A 109 -5.78 3.89 2.12
N GLY A 110 -6.15 2.64 1.81
CA GLY A 110 -7.08 2.29 0.74
C GLY A 110 -6.35 1.82 -0.52
N PHE A 111 -7.11 1.49 -1.55
CA PHE A 111 -6.53 1.10 -2.85
C PHE A 111 -5.77 2.27 -3.49
N ALA A 112 -6.26 3.48 -3.26
CA ALA A 112 -5.51 4.72 -3.37
C ALA A 112 -6.07 5.69 -2.33
N GLY A 113 -5.24 6.61 -1.82
CA GLY A 113 -5.69 7.53 -0.78
C GLY A 113 -4.75 8.69 -0.52
N VAL A 114 -5.29 9.75 0.09
CA VAL A 114 -4.52 10.81 0.75
C VAL A 114 -5.12 11.07 2.13
N ILE A 115 -4.25 11.15 3.13
CA ILE A 115 -4.60 11.54 4.50
C ILE A 115 -3.62 12.62 4.97
N LYS A 116 -3.98 13.28 6.07
CA LYS A 116 -3.08 14.15 6.82
C LYS A 116 -2.64 13.46 8.10
N PHE A 117 -1.38 13.68 8.51
CA PHE A 117 -0.89 13.31 9.83
C PHE A 117 -0.19 14.51 10.44
N GLY A 118 -0.83 15.17 11.41
CA GLY A 118 -0.44 16.53 11.79
C GLY A 118 -0.62 17.49 10.61
N ASN A 119 0.46 18.15 10.17
CA ASN A 119 0.43 19.10 9.05
C ASN A 119 0.92 18.50 7.71
N ILE A 120 1.42 17.25 7.69
CA ILE A 120 1.92 16.63 6.45
C ILE A 120 0.82 15.86 5.72
N ARG A 121 0.86 15.88 4.39
CA ARG A 121 -0.03 15.12 3.49
C ARG A 121 0.70 13.88 2.98
N ILE A 122 0.07 12.73 3.20
CA ILE A 122 0.60 11.42 2.84
C ILE A 122 -0.35 10.80 1.81
N GLY A 123 0.13 10.64 0.59
CA GLY A 123 -0.57 9.95 -0.49
C GLY A 123 -0.04 8.53 -0.70
N GLY A 124 -0.83 7.69 -1.37
CA GLY A 124 -0.31 6.39 -1.78
C GLY A 124 -1.21 5.64 -2.73
N LEU A 125 -0.57 4.67 -3.39
CA LEU A 125 -1.15 3.76 -4.36
C LEU A 125 -0.82 2.32 -3.95
N SER A 126 -1.86 1.55 -3.64
CA SER A 126 -1.72 0.13 -3.28
C SER A 126 -1.61 -0.75 -4.52
N GLY A 127 -0.90 -1.87 -4.37
CA GLY A 127 -0.83 -2.93 -5.36
C GLY A 127 0.36 -2.85 -6.31
N ILE A 128 0.39 -3.79 -7.26
CA ILE A 128 1.44 -3.91 -8.28
C ILE A 128 0.87 -3.68 -9.68
N TYR A 129 1.69 -3.20 -10.60
CA TYR A 129 1.23 -2.87 -11.95
C TYR A 129 1.29 -4.08 -12.89
N LYS A 130 0.15 -4.40 -13.52
CA LYS A 130 0.08 -5.31 -14.68
C LYS A 130 -0.75 -4.68 -15.79
N SER A 131 -0.14 -4.52 -16.96
CA SER A 131 -0.72 -3.82 -18.11
C SER A 131 -2.08 -4.37 -18.56
N HIS A 132 -2.28 -5.69 -18.49
CA HIS A 132 -3.49 -6.35 -18.94
C HIS A 132 -4.69 -6.14 -18.00
N HIS A 133 -4.49 -5.85 -16.71
CA HIS A 133 -5.57 -5.51 -15.77
C HIS A 133 -5.74 -4.00 -15.58
N TYR A 134 -4.76 -3.18 -15.95
CA TYR A 134 -4.74 -1.75 -15.65
C TYR A 134 -6.02 -1.01 -16.03
N ASN A 135 -6.52 -1.23 -17.25
CA ASN A 135 -7.69 -0.53 -17.76
C ASN A 135 -9.03 -1.17 -17.33
N MET A 136 -9.00 -2.33 -16.65
CA MET A 136 -10.21 -3.02 -16.20
C MET A 136 -10.72 -2.42 -14.90
N GLY A 137 -11.97 -2.70 -14.55
CA GLY A 137 -12.46 -2.48 -13.19
C GLY A 137 -12.09 -3.61 -12.24
N HIS A 138 -12.59 -3.51 -11.01
CA HIS A 138 -12.58 -4.58 -10.03
C HIS A 138 -13.79 -5.48 -10.24
N TYR A 139 -13.57 -6.71 -10.69
CA TYR A 139 -14.63 -7.66 -11.02
C TYR A 139 -14.57 -8.92 -10.15
N GLU A 140 -13.56 -9.00 -9.30
CA GLU A 140 -13.21 -10.16 -8.49
C GLU A 140 -14.34 -10.51 -7.53
N LYS A 141 -14.56 -11.81 -7.32
CA LYS A 141 -15.64 -12.32 -6.46
C LYS A 141 -15.11 -13.31 -5.46
N LEU A 142 -15.63 -13.22 -4.24
CA LEU A 142 -15.34 -14.21 -3.20
C LEU A 142 -16.23 -15.45 -3.35
N PRO A 143 -15.71 -16.66 -3.05
CA PRO A 143 -14.29 -16.95 -2.79
C PRO A 143 -13.46 -16.74 -4.08
N TYR A 144 -12.27 -16.14 -3.93
CA TYR A 144 -11.43 -15.81 -5.06
C TYR A 144 -10.96 -17.07 -5.78
N SER A 145 -11.08 -17.08 -7.11
CA SER A 145 -10.31 -18.01 -7.93
C SER A 145 -8.82 -17.63 -7.92
N GLU A 146 -7.98 -18.51 -8.47
CA GLU A 146 -6.55 -18.20 -8.68
C GLU A 146 -6.32 -16.98 -9.60
N GLN A 147 -7.28 -16.65 -10.47
CA GLN A 147 -7.19 -15.45 -11.31
C GLN A 147 -7.61 -14.21 -10.51
N ASP A 148 -8.73 -14.31 -9.78
CA ASP A 148 -9.24 -13.20 -8.96
C ASP A 148 -8.22 -12.78 -7.89
N ILE A 149 -7.56 -13.75 -7.25
CA ILE A 149 -6.60 -13.45 -6.19
C ILE A 149 -5.38 -12.69 -6.71
N ARG A 150 -4.99 -12.89 -7.97
CA ARG A 150 -3.94 -12.12 -8.63
C ARG A 150 -4.44 -10.75 -9.05
N SER A 151 -5.63 -10.71 -9.66
CA SER A 151 -6.13 -9.47 -10.25
C SER A 151 -6.56 -8.44 -9.21
N ILE A 152 -7.02 -8.85 -8.02
CA ILE A 152 -7.55 -7.94 -6.99
C ILE A 152 -6.54 -6.88 -6.54
N TYR A 153 -5.27 -7.23 -6.40
CA TYR A 153 -4.22 -6.31 -5.95
C TYR A 153 -3.50 -5.61 -7.12
N HIS A 154 -3.88 -5.86 -8.37
CA HIS A 154 -3.27 -5.12 -9.48
C HIS A 154 -3.79 -3.67 -9.52
N VAL A 155 -2.90 -2.72 -9.75
CA VAL A 155 -3.24 -1.29 -9.90
C VAL A 155 -4.27 -1.11 -11.02
N ARG A 156 -5.31 -0.31 -10.77
CA ARG A 156 -6.31 0.11 -11.77
C ARG A 156 -6.14 1.56 -12.18
N GLU A 157 -6.42 1.84 -13.45
CA GLU A 157 -6.42 3.17 -14.03
C GLU A 157 -7.35 4.11 -13.27
N TYR A 158 -8.49 3.63 -12.78
CA TYR A 158 -9.42 4.42 -11.97
C TYR A 158 -8.79 5.00 -10.71
N ASP A 159 -7.96 4.23 -10.01
CA ASP A 159 -7.30 4.68 -8.77
C ASP A 159 -6.21 5.71 -9.07
N VAL A 160 -5.44 5.47 -10.13
CA VAL A 160 -4.41 6.39 -10.63
C VAL A 160 -5.04 7.69 -11.12
N HIS A 161 -6.14 7.61 -11.88
CA HIS A 161 -6.87 8.77 -12.39
C HIS A 161 -7.33 9.70 -11.27
N LYS A 162 -7.86 9.15 -10.16
CA LYS A 162 -8.22 9.95 -8.97
C LYS A 162 -6.99 10.67 -8.40
N LEU A 163 -5.87 9.97 -8.23
CA LEU A 163 -4.63 10.58 -7.72
C LEU A 163 -4.07 11.65 -8.69
N LEU A 164 -4.25 11.48 -10.00
CA LEU A 164 -3.92 12.49 -11.00
C LEU A 164 -4.80 13.76 -10.90
N GLN A 165 -5.91 13.76 -10.15
CA GLN A 165 -6.71 14.98 -9.93
C GLN A 165 -6.20 15.86 -8.77
N ILE A 166 -5.23 15.40 -7.97
CA ILE A 166 -4.69 16.15 -6.83
C ILE A 166 -3.91 17.39 -7.30
N GLU A 167 -4.25 18.56 -6.79
CA GLU A 167 -3.56 19.82 -7.11
C GLU A 167 -2.75 20.35 -5.92
N GLU A 168 -3.19 20.08 -4.69
CA GLU A 168 -2.43 20.50 -3.50
C GLU A 168 -1.16 19.64 -3.34
N PRO A 169 -0.05 20.22 -2.82
CA PRO A 169 1.20 19.49 -2.62
C PRO A 169 1.06 18.27 -1.71
N ILE A 170 1.79 17.19 -2.04
CA ILE A 170 1.94 16.00 -1.19
C ILE A 170 3.37 15.98 -0.64
N ASP A 171 3.52 15.70 0.65
CA ASP A 171 4.83 15.65 1.30
C ASP A 171 5.49 14.27 1.14
N ILE A 172 4.69 13.21 1.28
CA ILE A 172 5.14 11.82 1.18
C ILE A 172 4.19 11.04 0.28
N PHE A 173 4.74 10.27 -0.65
CA PHE A 173 3.96 9.33 -1.46
C PHE A 173 4.47 7.90 -1.30
N LEU A 174 3.54 6.95 -1.17
CA LEU A 174 3.83 5.52 -1.05
C LEU A 174 3.37 4.76 -2.30
N SER A 175 4.20 3.86 -2.81
CA SER A 175 3.79 2.84 -3.78
C SER A 175 4.51 1.53 -3.49
N HIS A 176 3.84 0.38 -3.64
CA HIS A 176 4.53 -0.89 -3.38
C HIS A 176 5.61 -1.13 -4.45
N ASP A 177 5.20 -1.15 -5.72
CA ASP A 177 6.10 -1.17 -6.86
C ASP A 177 6.88 0.14 -7.00
N TRP A 178 8.09 0.02 -7.55
CA TRP A 178 8.92 1.16 -7.87
C TRP A 178 8.38 1.89 -9.11
N PRO A 179 8.49 3.22 -9.19
CA PRO A 179 8.28 3.94 -10.44
C PRO A 179 9.25 3.45 -11.53
N VAL A 180 8.75 3.15 -12.74
CA VAL A 180 9.63 2.83 -13.89
C VAL A 180 10.63 3.98 -14.11
N GLY A 181 11.89 3.62 -14.37
CA GLY A 181 12.96 4.57 -14.64
C GLY A 181 13.60 5.20 -13.41
N ILE A 182 13.14 4.88 -12.20
CA ILE A 182 13.69 5.43 -10.94
C ILE A 182 15.18 5.12 -10.76
N THR A 183 15.64 4.03 -11.35
CA THR A 183 17.04 3.57 -11.27
C THR A 183 18.02 4.56 -11.89
N ALA A 184 17.57 5.41 -12.82
CA ALA A 184 18.37 6.48 -13.41
C ALA A 184 18.80 7.56 -12.41
N GLY A 185 18.07 7.71 -11.29
CA GLY A 185 18.38 8.68 -10.23
C GLY A 185 19.30 8.16 -9.13
N GLY A 186 19.80 6.93 -9.20
CA GLY A 186 20.59 6.29 -8.13
C GLY A 186 21.85 5.57 -8.64
N ASP A 187 22.51 4.81 -7.77
CA ASP A 187 23.69 4.01 -8.14
C ASP A 187 23.29 2.71 -8.84
N LEU A 188 23.02 2.82 -10.15
CA LEU A 188 22.66 1.70 -11.01
C LEU A 188 23.72 0.59 -10.99
N LYS A 189 25.02 0.93 -10.88
CA LYS A 189 26.09 -0.07 -10.85
C LYS A 189 26.02 -0.90 -9.58
N ALA A 190 25.76 -0.27 -8.43
CA ALA A 190 25.58 -0.99 -7.17
C ALA A 190 24.34 -1.89 -7.21
N LEU A 191 23.23 -1.39 -7.75
CA LEU A 191 22.00 -2.18 -7.90
C LEU A 191 22.22 -3.42 -8.76
N LEU A 192 22.84 -3.28 -9.94
CA LEU A 192 23.08 -4.40 -10.85
C LEU A 192 24.13 -5.39 -10.32
N ARG A 193 25.03 -4.98 -9.43
CA ARG A 193 25.88 -5.94 -8.69
C ARG A 193 25.07 -6.81 -7.74
N GLN A 194 24.04 -6.24 -7.10
CA GLN A 194 23.18 -6.97 -6.16
C GLN A 194 22.09 -7.80 -6.87
N LYS A 195 21.53 -7.25 -7.95
CA LYS A 195 20.40 -7.81 -8.70
C LYS A 195 20.70 -7.74 -10.21
N PRO A 196 21.59 -8.60 -10.74
CA PRO A 196 22.00 -8.53 -12.14
C PRO A 196 20.86 -8.71 -13.15
N PHE A 197 19.84 -9.50 -12.80
CA PHE A 197 18.68 -9.77 -13.64
C PHE A 197 17.80 -8.55 -13.92
N PHE A 198 17.90 -7.48 -13.11
CA PHE A 198 17.23 -6.21 -13.39
C PHE A 198 17.79 -5.48 -14.61
N GLU A 199 18.98 -5.83 -15.11
CA GLU A 199 19.61 -5.12 -16.23
C GLU A 199 18.70 -5.09 -17.47
N GLN A 200 18.15 -6.25 -17.84
CA GLN A 200 17.26 -6.34 -19.01
C GLN A 200 15.96 -5.57 -18.79
N GLU A 201 15.32 -5.74 -17.62
CA GLU A 201 14.05 -5.07 -17.32
C GLU A 201 14.19 -3.54 -17.25
N ILE A 202 15.34 -3.04 -16.79
CA ILE A 202 15.65 -1.61 -16.78
C ILE A 202 15.84 -1.10 -18.21
N GLN A 203 16.57 -1.82 -19.07
CA GLN A 203 16.80 -1.45 -20.47
C GLN A 203 15.49 -1.43 -21.28
N GLU A 204 14.60 -2.38 -21.02
CA GLU A 204 13.30 -2.50 -21.69
C GLU A 204 12.23 -1.56 -21.09
N GLY A 205 12.50 -0.93 -19.95
CA GLY A 205 11.55 -0.05 -19.25
C GLY A 205 10.36 -0.82 -18.66
N THR A 206 10.60 -2.06 -18.24
CA THR A 206 9.60 -2.98 -17.66
C THR A 206 9.77 -3.18 -16.15
N LEU A 207 10.93 -2.82 -15.57
CA LEU A 207 11.12 -2.84 -14.12
C LEU A 207 10.27 -1.76 -13.42
N GLY A 208 9.21 -2.19 -12.74
CA GLY A 208 8.34 -1.35 -11.92
C GLY A 208 7.03 -0.92 -12.59
N SER A 209 6.41 0.10 -12.01
CA SER A 209 5.06 0.59 -12.33
C SER A 209 5.09 1.85 -13.19
N LYS A 210 4.54 1.75 -14.41
CA LYS A 210 4.35 2.90 -15.32
C LYS A 210 3.41 3.95 -14.72
N PRO A 211 2.26 3.56 -14.13
CA PRO A 211 1.39 4.54 -13.47
C PRO A 211 2.04 5.22 -12.26
N ALA A 212 2.89 4.52 -11.50
CA ALA A 212 3.65 5.14 -10.42
C ALA A 212 4.63 6.20 -10.94
N ALA A 213 5.28 5.97 -12.09
CA ALA A 213 6.14 6.96 -12.74
C ALA A 213 5.35 8.20 -13.22
N GLU A 214 4.15 8.00 -13.76
CA GLU A 214 3.25 9.10 -14.14
C GLU A 214 2.87 9.95 -12.92
N LEU A 215 2.48 9.30 -11.81
CA LEU A 215 2.16 9.95 -10.56
C LEU A 215 3.37 10.68 -9.96
N LEU A 216 4.56 10.10 -10.00
CA LEU A 216 5.80 10.74 -9.55
C LEU A 216 6.08 12.03 -10.32
N GLY A 217 5.96 11.99 -11.65
CA GLY A 217 6.17 13.16 -12.51
C GLY A 217 5.11 14.25 -12.31
N LYS A 218 3.87 13.87 -11.97
CA LYS A 218 2.76 14.79 -11.74
C LYS A 218 2.77 15.41 -10.33
N LEU A 219 2.86 14.57 -9.30
CA LEU A 219 2.71 14.96 -7.89
C LEU A 219 4.00 15.54 -7.31
N ARG A 220 5.15 15.03 -7.76
CA ARG A 220 6.49 15.53 -7.42
C ARG A 220 6.71 15.73 -5.91
N PRO A 221 6.35 14.74 -5.06
CA PRO A 221 6.47 14.89 -3.61
C PRO A 221 7.95 14.98 -3.20
N PRO A 222 8.31 15.68 -2.12
CA PRO A 222 9.67 15.66 -1.58
C PRO A 222 10.17 14.24 -1.25
N TYR A 223 9.29 13.34 -0.83
CA TYR A 223 9.62 11.95 -0.50
C TYR A 223 8.73 10.94 -1.24
N TRP A 224 9.35 9.89 -1.76
CA TRP A 224 8.67 8.74 -2.34
C TRP A 224 9.24 7.45 -1.77
N PHE A 225 8.39 6.60 -1.21
CA PHE A 225 8.80 5.32 -0.61
C PHE A 225 8.18 4.13 -1.32
N SER A 226 9.01 3.10 -1.55
CA SER A 226 8.59 1.85 -2.18
C SER A 226 9.21 0.60 -1.56
N ALA A 227 8.77 -0.57 -2.02
CA ALA A 227 9.25 -1.87 -1.54
C ALA A 227 9.28 -2.90 -2.69
N HIS A 228 8.68 -4.08 -2.49
CA HIS A 228 8.49 -5.16 -3.46
C HIS A 228 9.76 -5.87 -3.96
N LEU A 229 10.75 -5.13 -4.44
CA LEU A 229 11.94 -5.69 -5.10
C LEU A 229 13.02 -6.25 -4.15
N HIS A 230 12.72 -6.31 -2.84
CA HIS A 230 13.57 -6.90 -1.79
C HIS A 230 15.05 -6.47 -1.88
N CYS A 231 15.26 -5.16 -2.01
CA CYS A 231 16.57 -4.54 -1.90
C CYS A 231 16.42 -3.06 -1.50
N LYS A 232 17.43 -2.54 -0.78
CA LYS A 232 17.51 -1.11 -0.50
C LYS A 232 18.05 -0.38 -1.72
N PHE A 233 17.34 0.66 -2.15
CA PHE A 233 17.80 1.54 -3.21
C PHE A 233 17.37 2.97 -2.94
N ALA A 234 18.30 3.91 -3.10
CA ALA A 234 18.03 5.33 -2.95
C ALA A 234 18.31 6.04 -4.29
N ALA A 235 17.43 6.95 -4.64
CA ALA A 235 17.55 7.76 -5.86
C ALA A 235 17.10 9.20 -5.60
N LEU A 236 17.65 10.12 -6.39
CA LEU A 236 17.24 11.52 -6.42
C LEU A 236 16.66 11.84 -7.80
N VAL A 237 15.39 12.19 -7.83
CA VAL A 237 14.69 12.57 -9.07
C VAL A 237 14.61 14.08 -9.15
N GLN A 238 15.20 14.65 -10.19
CA GLN A 238 15.16 16.09 -10.45
C GLN A 238 13.98 16.41 -11.37
N HIS A 239 13.09 17.32 -10.94
CA HIS A 239 11.94 17.73 -11.73
C HIS A 239 12.25 19.01 -12.51
N GLU A 240 12.20 18.94 -13.84
CA GLU A 240 12.69 20.00 -14.74
C GLU A 240 12.01 21.37 -14.55
N LYS A 241 10.73 21.39 -14.16
CA LYS A 241 9.92 22.62 -14.18
C LYS A 241 10.28 23.63 -13.09
N ASP A 242 10.63 23.17 -11.90
CA ASP A 242 10.65 24.03 -10.70
C ASP A 242 11.91 23.84 -9.82
N GLY A 243 12.89 23.04 -10.27
CA GLY A 243 14.07 22.72 -9.45
C GLY A 243 13.77 21.88 -8.21
N LEU A 244 12.53 21.39 -8.07
CA LEU A 244 12.11 20.47 -7.03
C LEU A 244 12.79 19.11 -7.25
N SER A 245 13.05 18.41 -6.16
CA SER A 245 13.57 17.05 -6.22
C SER A 245 12.79 16.12 -5.30
N THR A 246 12.61 14.88 -5.75
CA THR A 246 12.05 13.80 -4.94
C THR A 246 13.16 12.89 -4.47
N LYS A 247 13.22 12.67 -3.15
CA LYS A 247 14.06 11.65 -2.52
C LYS A 247 13.30 10.33 -2.55
N PHE A 248 13.75 9.43 -3.40
CA PHE A 248 13.21 8.08 -3.49
C PHE A 248 13.99 7.14 -2.57
N LEU A 249 13.27 6.29 -1.83
CA LEU A 249 13.86 5.21 -1.06
C LEU A 249 12.99 3.96 -1.18
N ALA A 250 13.61 2.87 -1.59
CA ALA A 250 13.08 1.53 -1.49
C ALA A 250 13.77 0.74 -0.38
N LEU A 251 13.01 -0.13 0.29
CA LEU A 251 13.49 -0.95 1.40
C LEU A 251 13.14 -2.43 1.19
N ASP A 252 13.87 -3.27 1.92
CA ASP A 252 13.75 -4.73 1.88
C ASP A 252 12.62 -5.25 2.79
N LYS A 253 12.44 -6.58 2.84
CA LYS A 253 11.57 -7.27 3.81
C LYS A 253 12.26 -7.47 5.16
N CYS A 254 11.47 -7.54 6.23
CA CYS A 254 11.94 -7.75 7.62
C CYS A 254 12.62 -9.13 7.80
N LEU A 255 13.91 -9.20 7.47
CA LEU A 255 14.76 -10.38 7.65
C LEU A 255 16.12 -10.01 8.24
N PRO A 256 16.79 -10.95 8.94
CA PRO A 256 18.11 -10.71 9.51
C PRO A 256 19.13 -10.19 8.48
N GLY A 257 19.86 -9.13 8.85
CA GLY A 257 20.91 -8.53 8.01
C GLY A 257 20.42 -7.72 6.80
N ARG A 258 19.10 -7.61 6.59
CA ARG A 258 18.51 -6.84 5.49
C ARG A 258 18.19 -5.40 5.89
N SER A 259 18.11 -4.52 4.90
CA SER A 259 17.81 -3.10 5.09
C SER A 259 16.33 -2.82 4.88
N PHE A 260 15.50 -3.26 5.84
CA PHE A 260 14.04 -3.21 5.75
C PHE A 260 13.42 -1.97 6.40
N LEU A 261 14.20 -1.22 7.20
CA LEU A 261 13.71 -0.11 8.02
C LEU A 261 14.64 1.09 7.92
N GLN A 262 14.08 2.29 7.82
CA GLN A 262 14.83 3.55 7.90
C GLN A 262 14.01 4.62 8.63
N VAL A 263 14.66 5.41 9.49
CA VAL A 263 14.04 6.55 10.16
C VAL A 263 14.46 7.84 9.45
N ILE A 264 13.48 8.68 9.15
CA ILE A 264 13.67 10.00 8.55
C ILE A 264 13.11 11.07 9.46
N GLU A 265 13.69 12.27 9.38
CA GLU A 265 13.15 13.46 10.03
C GLU A 265 12.51 14.37 8.98
N ILE A 266 11.30 14.85 9.27
CA ILE A 266 10.55 15.78 8.41
C ILE A 266 10.09 16.98 9.23
N GLU A 267 10.19 18.17 8.65
CA GLU A 267 9.67 19.39 9.25
C GLU A 267 8.14 19.35 9.32
N SER A 268 7.58 19.42 10.54
CA SER A 268 6.16 19.09 10.77
C SER A 268 5.41 20.08 11.66
N GLY A 269 5.92 21.30 11.83
CA GLY A 269 5.31 22.27 12.76
C GLY A 269 5.14 21.71 14.19
N PRO A 270 4.41 22.40 15.07
CA PRO A 270 4.06 21.87 16.38
C PRO A 270 2.89 20.86 16.29
N GLY A 271 2.94 19.80 17.10
CA GLY A 271 1.85 18.81 17.23
C GLY A 271 0.57 19.39 17.87
N PRO A 272 -0.49 18.58 18.03
CA PRO A 272 -0.47 17.11 18.04
C PRO A 272 -0.42 16.48 16.63
N TYR A 273 0.30 15.36 16.51
CA TYR A 273 0.36 14.56 15.29
C TYR A 273 -0.77 13.53 15.30
N GLU A 274 -1.92 13.93 14.76
CA GLU A 274 -3.11 13.07 14.65
C GLU A 274 -3.44 12.80 13.17
N LEU A 275 -4.01 11.63 12.90
CA LEU A 275 -4.50 11.28 11.57
C LEU A 275 -5.80 12.04 11.28
N GLN A 276 -5.88 12.62 10.09
CA GLN A 276 -7.03 13.39 9.62
C GLN A 276 -7.34 13.05 8.15
N LEU A 277 -8.62 13.07 7.80
CA LEU A 277 -9.10 12.96 6.44
C LEU A 277 -8.70 14.20 5.63
N ASP A 278 -8.26 13.99 4.40
CA ASP A 278 -7.86 15.06 3.49
C ASP A 278 -9.06 15.62 2.72
N GLU A 279 -9.26 16.95 2.75
CA GLU A 279 -10.40 17.62 2.12
C GLU A 279 -10.44 17.39 0.60
N GLU A 280 -9.30 17.56 -0.08
CA GLU A 280 -9.22 17.41 -1.53
C GLU A 280 -9.48 15.96 -1.94
N TRP A 281 -8.88 15.00 -1.25
CA TRP A 281 -9.10 13.58 -1.54
C TRP A 281 -10.54 13.13 -1.35
N LEU A 282 -11.20 13.59 -0.29
CA LEU A 282 -12.63 13.34 -0.08
C LEU A 282 -13.49 13.98 -1.19
N ALA A 283 -13.10 15.16 -1.70
CA ALA A 283 -13.79 15.80 -2.82
C ALA A 283 -13.63 15.02 -4.13
N ILE A 284 -12.41 14.55 -4.42
CA ILE A 284 -12.12 13.66 -5.55
C ILE A 284 -12.94 12.37 -5.41
N THR A 285 -12.91 11.74 -4.23
CA THR A 285 -13.70 10.54 -3.94
C THR A 285 -15.19 10.76 -4.22
N ARG A 286 -15.75 11.87 -3.73
CA ARG A 286 -17.16 12.22 -3.98
C ARG A 286 -17.47 12.40 -5.47
N LYS A 287 -16.57 13.04 -6.22
CA LYS A 287 -16.74 13.28 -7.66
C LYS A 287 -16.76 11.98 -8.46
N TYR A 288 -15.87 11.02 -8.13
CA TYR A 288 -15.67 9.81 -8.95
C TYR A 288 -16.37 8.56 -8.43
N ASN A 289 -16.99 8.57 -7.24
CA ASN A 289 -17.62 7.38 -6.65
C ASN A 289 -18.64 6.72 -7.58
N ALA A 290 -19.49 7.51 -8.24
CA ALA A 290 -20.56 7.01 -9.11
C ALA A 290 -20.05 6.23 -10.34
N VAL A 291 -18.77 6.35 -10.68
CA VAL A 291 -18.15 5.70 -11.84
C VAL A 291 -17.08 4.68 -11.45
N LEU A 292 -17.04 4.25 -10.17
CA LEU A 292 -16.20 3.15 -9.71
C LEU A 292 -16.45 1.90 -10.60
N PRO A 293 -15.45 1.44 -11.37
CA PRO A 293 -15.66 0.34 -12.30
C PRO A 293 -15.65 -1.00 -11.55
N LEU A 294 -16.83 -1.60 -11.38
CA LEU A 294 -17.01 -2.89 -10.69
C LEU A 294 -17.21 -4.07 -11.66
N THR A 295 -16.63 -3.97 -12.86
CA THR A 295 -16.69 -5.00 -13.91
C THR A 295 -15.39 -5.01 -14.69
N ILE A 296 -15.19 -5.97 -15.60
CA ILE A 296 -14.03 -6.01 -16.50
C ILE A 296 -13.93 -4.75 -17.40
N ARG A 297 -15.03 -4.00 -17.56
CA ARG A 297 -15.03 -2.77 -18.37
C ARG A 297 -14.34 -1.62 -17.64
N ASN A 298 -13.68 -0.77 -18.43
CA ASN A 298 -13.07 0.47 -17.97
C ASN A 298 -14.09 1.42 -17.31
N ALA A 299 -13.59 2.35 -16.51
CA ALA A 299 -14.40 3.43 -15.94
C ALA A 299 -15.01 4.31 -17.04
N ASN A 300 -16.28 4.67 -16.88
CA ASN A 300 -16.96 5.59 -17.80
C ASN A 300 -17.00 7.00 -17.23
N TYR A 301 -15.95 7.77 -17.49
CA TYR A 301 -15.83 9.14 -16.99
C TYR A 301 -16.85 10.14 -17.55
N ASN A 302 -17.55 9.81 -18.65
CA ASN A 302 -18.62 10.67 -19.18
C ASN A 302 -19.82 10.79 -18.24
N ASN A 303 -19.95 9.85 -17.29
CA ASN A 303 -20.99 9.85 -16.26
C ASN A 303 -20.58 10.66 -15.01
N VAL A 304 -19.41 11.31 -15.02
CA VAL A 304 -18.98 12.23 -13.96
C VAL A 304 -19.63 13.59 -14.21
N HIS A 305 -20.69 13.88 -13.47
CA HIS A 305 -21.45 15.12 -13.63
C HIS A 305 -21.12 16.19 -12.57
N LEU A 306 -20.40 15.82 -11.51
CA LEU A 306 -20.09 16.74 -10.40
C LEU A 306 -18.86 17.58 -10.70
N GLY A 307 -18.96 18.90 -10.46
CA GLY A 307 -17.82 19.81 -10.47
C GLY A 307 -16.93 19.61 -9.24
N ILE A 308 -15.60 19.67 -9.41
CA ILE A 308 -14.66 19.45 -8.30
C ILE A 308 -14.79 20.52 -7.21
N GLU A 309 -14.98 21.79 -7.58
CA GLU A 309 -15.19 22.89 -6.63
C GLU A 309 -16.45 22.73 -5.79
N GLN A 310 -17.53 22.23 -6.39
CA GLN A 310 -18.77 21.93 -5.66
C GLN A 310 -18.53 20.79 -4.66
N CYS A 311 -17.77 19.77 -5.04
CA CYS A 311 -17.39 18.68 -4.15
C CYS A 311 -16.49 19.17 -3.01
N ARG A 312 -15.47 19.99 -3.30
CA ARG A 312 -14.59 20.60 -2.29
C ARG A 312 -15.37 21.43 -1.29
N GLN A 313 -16.24 22.33 -1.75
CA GLN A 313 -17.05 23.16 -0.85
C GLN A 313 -17.99 22.32 0.02
N PHE A 314 -18.60 21.28 -0.55
CA PHE A 314 -19.45 20.34 0.20
C PHE A 314 -18.65 19.63 1.31
N VAL A 315 -17.49 19.05 0.97
CA VAL A 315 -16.64 18.34 1.92
C VAL A 315 -16.14 19.28 3.01
N ARG A 316 -15.69 20.48 2.65
CA ARG A 316 -15.25 21.50 3.61
C ARG A 316 -16.32 21.80 4.65
N ASN A 317 -17.56 22.02 4.24
CA ASN A 317 -18.68 22.27 5.15
C ASN A 317 -18.93 21.08 6.09
N LYS A 318 -18.87 19.85 5.55
CA LYS A 318 -19.03 18.61 6.33
C LYS A 318 -17.91 18.44 7.36
N LEU A 319 -16.66 18.69 6.97
CA LEU A 319 -15.49 18.62 7.86
C LEU A 319 -15.52 19.70 8.94
N GLN A 320 -15.98 20.92 8.63
CA GLN A 320 -16.15 21.98 9.64
C GLN A 320 -17.16 21.61 10.73
N THR A 321 -18.16 20.80 10.39
CA THR A 321 -19.22 20.39 11.34
C THR A 321 -18.83 19.15 12.15
N ARG A 322 -18.30 18.11 11.48
CA ARG A 322 -18.02 16.80 12.09
C ARG A 322 -16.57 16.65 12.58
N GLY A 323 -15.65 17.49 12.10
CA GLY A 323 -14.22 17.31 12.26
C GLY A 323 -13.62 16.38 11.20
N SER A 324 -12.29 16.35 11.14
CA SER A 324 -11.51 15.60 10.14
C SER A 324 -10.97 14.25 10.64
N LYS A 325 -11.20 13.85 11.90
CA LYS A 325 -10.75 12.54 12.39
C LYS A 325 -11.39 11.40 11.58
N PRO A 326 -10.69 10.30 11.25
CA PRO A 326 -11.32 9.13 10.63
C PRO A 326 -12.48 8.55 11.44
N PHE A 327 -13.22 7.61 10.87
CA PHE A 327 -14.24 6.85 11.60
C PHE A 327 -13.57 5.80 12.47
N GLU A 328 -14.14 5.48 13.64
CA GLU A 328 -13.52 4.58 14.62
C GLU A 328 -13.41 3.15 14.11
N PHE A 329 -12.38 2.43 14.58
CA PHE A 329 -12.19 1.01 14.27
C PHE A 329 -13.38 0.16 14.72
N VAL A 330 -13.81 -0.77 13.86
CA VAL A 330 -14.81 -1.79 14.20
C VAL A 330 -14.37 -3.15 13.67
N GLN A 331 -14.44 -4.17 14.51
CA GLN A 331 -14.19 -5.54 14.10
C GLN A 331 -15.34 -6.05 13.22
N THR A 332 -15.03 -6.42 11.98
CA THR A 332 -15.98 -6.97 11.00
C THR A 332 -15.97 -8.50 10.89
N ALA A 333 -14.94 -9.18 11.40
CA ALA A 333 -14.79 -10.63 11.30
C ALA A 333 -14.35 -11.25 12.64
N PRO A 334 -14.62 -12.54 12.88
CA PRO A 334 -14.10 -13.25 14.04
C PRO A 334 -12.57 -13.22 14.09
N CYS A 335 -12.00 -13.04 15.28
CA CYS A 335 -10.56 -13.12 15.48
C CYS A 335 -10.08 -14.58 15.46
N TYR A 336 -8.87 -14.80 14.96
CA TYR A 336 -8.14 -16.05 15.15
C TYR A 336 -8.05 -16.43 16.63
N LYS A 337 -8.24 -17.72 16.93
CA LYS A 337 -8.07 -18.28 18.28
C LYS A 337 -7.21 -19.54 18.18
N PRO A 338 -5.92 -19.49 18.57
CA PRO A 338 -5.03 -20.66 18.48
C PRO A 338 -5.58 -21.92 19.17
N SER A 339 -6.36 -21.74 20.24
CA SER A 339 -6.94 -22.82 21.03
C SER A 339 -8.24 -23.42 20.47
N GLN A 340 -8.81 -22.83 19.42
CA GLN A 340 -10.10 -23.24 18.84
C GLN A 340 -10.03 -23.11 17.31
N PRO A 341 -9.70 -24.20 16.58
CA PRO A 341 -9.79 -24.17 15.13
C PRO A 341 -11.23 -23.87 14.73
N VAL A 342 -11.42 -22.86 13.87
CA VAL A 342 -12.74 -22.45 13.41
C VAL A 342 -13.34 -23.60 12.59
N ALA A 343 -14.53 -24.07 12.97
CA ALA A 343 -15.28 -25.01 12.15
C ALA A 343 -15.59 -24.39 10.77
N ASP A 344 -15.68 -25.21 9.71
CA ASP A 344 -16.04 -24.78 8.35
C ASP A 344 -17.39 -24.05 8.32
N GLY A 345 -17.36 -22.76 8.65
CA GLY A 345 -18.52 -21.89 8.64
C GLY A 345 -18.74 -21.34 7.24
N VAL A 346 -19.99 -21.08 6.89
CA VAL A 346 -20.38 -20.50 5.61
C VAL A 346 -19.61 -19.19 5.35
N PHE A 347 -19.08 -19.04 4.14
CA PHE A 347 -18.41 -17.82 3.70
C PHE A 347 -19.46 -16.74 3.39
N HIS A 348 -19.47 -15.64 4.15
CA HIS A 348 -20.44 -14.56 4.01
C HIS A 348 -19.92 -13.42 3.13
N GLY A 349 -19.49 -13.72 1.89
CA GLY A 349 -19.08 -12.71 0.91
C GLY A 349 -18.11 -11.64 1.47
N PHE A 350 -18.20 -10.42 0.94
CA PHE A 350 -17.56 -9.26 1.57
C PHE A 350 -18.41 -8.73 2.72
N TYR A 351 -17.79 -8.51 3.88
CA TYR A 351 -18.44 -7.79 4.97
C TYR A 351 -18.62 -6.32 4.57
N LYS A 352 -19.76 -5.73 4.93
CA LYS A 352 -19.90 -4.28 4.91
C LYS A 352 -19.15 -3.70 6.10
N ASN A 353 -18.10 -2.93 5.84
CA ASN A 353 -17.35 -2.31 6.91
C ASN A 353 -18.09 -1.07 7.43
N PRO A 354 -18.39 -0.99 8.74
CA PRO A 354 -19.06 0.18 9.32
C PRO A 354 -18.30 1.49 9.10
N GLN A 355 -16.97 1.46 9.01
CA GLN A 355 -16.16 2.65 8.71
C GLN A 355 -16.42 3.15 7.29
N THR A 356 -16.41 2.23 6.32
CA THR A 356 -16.71 2.53 4.92
C THR A 356 -18.14 3.02 4.75
N GLU A 357 -19.11 2.38 5.41
CA GLU A 357 -20.51 2.83 5.41
C GLU A 357 -20.64 4.25 5.99
N ALA A 358 -20.01 4.53 7.13
CA ALA A 358 -20.05 5.84 7.76
C ALA A 358 -19.39 6.93 6.88
N LEU A 359 -18.27 6.62 6.22
CA LEU A 359 -17.60 7.52 5.28
C LEU A 359 -18.51 7.85 4.09
N LEU A 360 -19.09 6.84 3.45
CA LEU A 360 -19.97 7.04 2.30
C LEU A 360 -21.25 7.78 2.70
N GLN A 361 -21.83 7.49 3.87
CA GLN A 361 -22.97 8.24 4.41
C GLN A 361 -22.59 9.70 4.68
N PHE A 362 -21.43 9.96 5.28
CA PHE A 362 -20.91 11.31 5.52
C PHE A 362 -20.75 12.11 4.23
N LEU A 363 -20.27 11.45 3.17
CA LEU A 363 -20.13 12.03 1.85
C LEU A 363 -21.42 12.03 1.03
N GLU A 364 -22.55 11.52 1.54
CA GLU A 364 -23.82 11.34 0.80
C GLU A 364 -23.60 10.58 -0.52
N LEU A 365 -22.94 9.43 -0.41
CA LEU A 365 -22.60 8.53 -1.50
C LEU A 365 -23.25 7.18 -1.32
N GLU A 366 -23.49 6.50 -2.45
CA GLU A 366 -23.96 5.13 -2.45
C GLU A 366 -22.84 4.14 -2.14
N TYR A 367 -23.17 3.09 -1.38
CA TYR A 367 -22.30 1.95 -1.14
C TYR A 367 -22.27 1.02 -2.35
N LEU A 368 -21.15 1.00 -3.08
CA LEU A 368 -21.00 0.25 -4.33
C LEU A 368 -20.27 -1.09 -4.17
N LEU A 369 -19.42 -1.29 -3.16
CA LEU A 369 -18.49 -2.43 -3.09
C LEU A 369 -19.16 -3.82 -3.03
N ASN A 370 -20.48 -3.87 -2.76
CA ASN A 370 -21.29 -5.09 -2.75
C ASN A 370 -22.25 -5.19 -3.95
N LYS A 371 -22.33 -4.16 -4.79
CA LYS A 371 -23.17 -4.14 -5.99
C LYS A 371 -22.45 -4.85 -7.14
N MET A 372 -22.29 -6.16 -7.00
CA MET A 372 -21.91 -6.99 -8.14
C MET A 372 -23.17 -7.32 -8.94
N PRO A 373 -23.17 -7.21 -10.29
CA PRO A 373 -24.31 -7.60 -11.08
C PRO A 373 -24.62 -9.08 -10.82
N GLU A 374 -25.87 -9.38 -10.48
CA GLU A 374 -26.38 -10.74 -10.44
C GLU A 374 -25.98 -11.45 -11.74
N SER A 375 -25.39 -12.63 -11.63
CA SER A 375 -25.16 -13.50 -12.79
C SER A 375 -26.49 -13.63 -13.54
N ARG A 376 -26.51 -13.31 -14.84
CA ARG A 376 -27.59 -13.79 -15.72
C ARG A 376 -27.68 -15.28 -15.48
N LYS A 377 -28.77 -15.74 -14.86
CA LYS A 377 -29.14 -17.16 -14.87
C LYS A 377 -29.04 -17.59 -16.32
N LEU A 378 -28.09 -18.48 -16.62
CA LEU A 378 -28.01 -19.13 -17.92
C LEU A 378 -29.35 -19.80 -18.17
N ALA A 379 -30.17 -19.20 -19.02
CA ALA A 379 -31.26 -19.90 -19.65
C ALA A 379 -30.61 -20.99 -20.50
N ALA A 380 -30.83 -22.24 -20.11
CA ALA A 380 -30.41 -23.39 -20.87
C ALA A 380 -31.02 -23.33 -22.27
N SER A 381 -30.18 -23.23 -23.30
CA SER A 381 -30.52 -23.70 -24.64
C SER A 381 -29.25 -24.11 -25.36
N GLN A 382 -29.20 -25.38 -25.73
CA GLN A 382 -28.14 -26.10 -26.43
C GLN A 382 -27.85 -25.48 -27.82
N ALA A 383 -26.56 -25.35 -28.18
CA ALA A 383 -25.95 -25.65 -29.51
C ALA A 383 -24.46 -25.20 -29.51
N PRO A 384 -23.61 -25.58 -30.51
CA PRO A 384 -22.64 -26.66 -30.38
C PRO A 384 -21.18 -26.19 -30.28
N LEU A 385 -20.33 -27.14 -29.87
CA LEU A 385 -18.87 -27.05 -29.78
C LEU A 385 -18.23 -26.47 -31.04
N ILE A 386 -17.54 -25.34 -30.89
CA ILE A 386 -16.48 -24.91 -31.82
C ILE A 386 -15.17 -24.87 -31.03
N SER A 387 -14.25 -25.70 -31.52
CA SER A 387 -12.89 -25.90 -31.08
C SER A 387 -12.02 -24.66 -31.32
N GLY A 388 -11.18 -24.33 -30.33
CA GLY A 388 -9.83 -23.82 -30.56
C GLY A 388 -9.63 -22.31 -30.44
N CYS A 389 -9.28 -21.85 -29.24
CA CYS A 389 -8.25 -20.84 -29.00
C CYS A 389 -7.69 -21.06 -27.58
N SER A 390 -6.63 -21.86 -27.49
CA SER A 390 -5.79 -21.94 -26.29
C SER A 390 -5.05 -20.62 -26.19
N PHE A 391 -5.45 -19.76 -25.25
CA PHE A 391 -4.55 -18.70 -24.80
C PHE A 391 -3.70 -19.32 -23.70
N ASP A 392 -2.46 -19.65 -24.07
CA ASP A 392 -1.43 -20.11 -23.14
C ASP A 392 -1.07 -18.94 -22.22
N TYR A 393 -1.67 -18.91 -21.03
CA TYR A 393 -1.27 -18.01 -19.94
C TYR A 393 0.05 -18.52 -19.37
N LEU A 394 1.17 -18.08 -19.93
CA LEU A 394 2.46 -18.19 -19.27
C LEU A 394 2.46 -17.26 -18.06
N GLY A 395 2.67 -17.85 -16.88
CA GLY A 395 2.79 -17.12 -15.62
C GLY A 395 4.02 -16.21 -15.64
N GLU A 396 3.77 -14.91 -15.82
CA GLU A 396 4.75 -13.83 -15.68
C GLU A 396 4.45 -13.00 -14.41
N ASP A 397 4.05 -13.68 -13.34
CA ASP A 397 4.36 -13.17 -12.01
C ASP A 397 5.85 -13.41 -11.84
N ILE A 398 6.62 -12.38 -11.47
CA ILE A 398 8.03 -12.55 -11.09
C ILE A 398 8.01 -13.67 -10.05
N PRO A 399 8.63 -14.83 -10.30
CA PRO A 399 9.00 -15.70 -9.21
C PRO A 399 10.04 -14.87 -8.47
N ILE A 400 9.60 -14.06 -7.51
CA ILE A 400 10.53 -13.62 -6.49
C ILE A 400 10.98 -14.93 -5.88
N ASP A 401 12.26 -15.24 -5.99
CA ASP A 401 12.92 -16.38 -5.36
C ASP A 401 12.75 -16.28 -3.84
N ASP A 402 11.54 -16.47 -3.34
CA ASP A 402 11.26 -16.83 -1.96
C ASP A 402 11.54 -18.34 -1.75
N ILE A 403 11.98 -19.05 -2.80
CA ILE A 403 12.27 -20.49 -2.77
C ILE A 403 13.72 -20.78 -2.34
N ASP A 404 14.68 -19.87 -2.52
CA ASP A 404 16.11 -20.17 -2.28
C ASP A 404 16.74 -19.54 -1.01
N ASP A 405 15.96 -18.81 -0.20
CA ASP A 405 16.49 -18.15 1.01
C ASP A 405 16.65 -19.10 2.23
N THR A 406 16.65 -20.43 2.05
CA THR A 406 16.80 -21.40 3.16
C THR A 406 18.14 -22.14 3.26
N GLU A 407 19.11 -21.90 2.38
CA GLU A 407 20.44 -22.54 2.51
C GLU A 407 21.60 -21.55 2.36
N ASP A 408 22.02 -20.93 3.47
CA ASP A 408 23.44 -20.83 3.86
C ASP A 408 23.59 -20.05 5.19
N PHE A 409 23.49 -20.76 6.32
CA PHE A 409 23.97 -20.23 7.60
C PHE A 409 25.49 -20.36 7.66
N LYS A 410 26.19 -19.27 7.33
CA LYS A 410 27.55 -19.03 7.83
C LYS A 410 27.56 -17.74 8.65
N GLU A 411 27.81 -17.89 9.94
CA GLU A 411 28.08 -16.81 10.88
C GLU A 411 29.16 -15.87 10.33
N GLN A 412 28.79 -14.65 9.93
CA GLN A 412 29.69 -13.50 9.95
C GLN A 412 28.94 -12.19 10.29
N ASN A 413 29.32 -11.66 11.46
CA ASN A 413 29.40 -10.25 11.87
C ASN A 413 28.13 -9.37 11.87
N GLY A 414 27.58 -9.17 13.08
CA GLY A 414 27.03 -7.91 13.62
C GLY A 414 25.81 -7.27 12.94
N PRO A 415 24.87 -6.67 13.70
CA PRO A 415 23.77 -5.93 13.09
C PRO A 415 24.29 -4.73 12.28
N LYS A 416 23.89 -4.61 11.00
CA LYS A 416 24.10 -3.40 10.19
C LYS A 416 23.25 -2.26 10.75
N SER A 417 23.85 -1.08 10.92
CA SER A 417 23.25 0.08 11.57
C SER A 417 22.00 0.61 10.83
N ILE A 418 20.99 0.97 11.61
CA ILE A 418 19.83 1.75 11.16
C ILE A 418 20.25 3.23 11.20
N PHE A 419 20.25 3.90 10.04
CA PHE A 419 20.66 5.29 9.92
C PHE A 419 19.50 6.25 10.22
N ILE A 420 19.77 7.27 11.03
CA ILE A 420 18.97 8.50 11.11
C ILE A 420 19.59 9.50 10.13
N GLY A 421 18.88 9.87 9.07
CA GLY A 421 19.34 10.94 8.19
C GLY A 421 18.92 12.32 8.71
N SER A 422 19.87 13.20 9.04
CA SER A 422 19.59 14.60 9.40
C SER A 422 19.56 15.50 8.17
N ALA A 423 18.49 16.28 7.99
CA ALA A 423 18.40 17.30 6.94
C ALA A 423 18.98 18.64 7.42
N SER A 424 20.30 18.81 7.36
CA SER A 424 20.90 20.16 7.44
C SER A 424 22.24 20.35 6.70
N GLY A 425 22.74 19.34 5.99
CA GLY A 425 23.94 19.46 5.15
C GLY A 425 23.65 19.35 3.66
N SER A 426 24.56 19.90 2.86
CA SER A 426 24.45 20.01 1.39
C SER A 426 24.16 18.66 0.71
N SER A 427 23.61 18.73 -0.50
CA SER A 427 23.10 17.63 -1.35
C SER A 427 24.04 16.43 -1.61
N SER A 428 25.26 16.42 -1.06
CA SER A 428 26.20 15.31 -1.10
C SER A 428 26.15 14.36 0.11
N GLU A 429 25.50 14.72 1.23
CA GLU A 429 25.53 13.89 2.47
C GLU A 429 24.55 12.71 2.47
N LEU A 430 23.44 12.78 1.71
CA LEU A 430 22.57 11.60 1.50
C LEU A 430 23.25 10.47 0.71
N LEU A 431 24.37 10.77 0.04
CA LEU A 431 25.13 9.83 -0.81
C LEU A 431 26.49 9.46 -0.21
N LYS A 432 26.90 10.06 0.91
CA LYS A 432 28.19 9.83 1.55
C LYS A 432 28.07 9.97 3.06
N ASP A 433 27.75 8.87 3.74
CA ASP A 433 28.27 8.61 5.08
C ASP A 433 28.20 7.12 5.41
N SER A 434 29.24 6.42 4.96
CA SER A 434 29.68 5.14 5.49
C SER A 434 30.77 5.39 6.53
N SER A 435 30.41 5.95 7.68
CA SER A 435 31.35 6.11 8.80
C SER A 435 30.83 5.37 10.03
N PHE A 436 31.61 4.36 10.41
CA PHE A 436 31.37 3.42 11.50
C PHE A 436 31.55 4.12 12.85
N VAL A 437 30.64 3.87 13.77
CA VAL A 437 30.91 3.99 15.22
C VAL A 437 30.55 2.62 15.82
N PRO A 438 31.49 1.98 16.55
CA PRO A 438 31.51 0.54 16.83
C PRO A 438 30.34 0.01 17.65
#